data_AF-A0A934E2H2-F1
#
_entry.id   AF-A0A934E2H2-F1
#
_cell.length_a   1.000
_cell.length_b   1.000
_cell.length_c   1.000
_cell.angle_alpha   90.00
_cell.angle_beta   90.00
_cell.angle_gamma   90.00
#
_symmetry.space_group_name_H-M   'P 1'
#
loop_
_entity.id
_entity.type
_entity.pdbx_description
1 polymer ?
#
loop_
_entity_poly.entity_id
_entity_poly.type
_entity_poly.pdbx_seq_one_letter_code
_entity_poly.pdbx_strand_id
1 'polypeptide(L)'
;KCVPVIKDGDKWVRNPAVITDQYLDDGEIVYGEFKSGDAAKKAREYVKTATTSFERLDAELNKIIWTFTNLFPGCLIKSVEGIRLKKKFFWDQAKVINRHWLAANMATEAYLGFNAFNTKKITGKDTIDFIEYRRRIAGSSAFDAEFMAAVLGKPKL
;
A
#
# COMPACT_ATOMS: atom_id res chain seq x y z
N LYS A 1 6.14 -9.54 16.53
CA LYS A 1 4.83 -9.99 17.07
C LYS A 1 3.73 -9.30 16.29
N CYS A 2 2.81 -10.05 15.66
CA CYS A 2 1.60 -9.48 15.03
C CYS A 2 0.42 -9.64 15.99
N VAL A 3 -0.18 -8.51 16.39
CA VAL A 3 -1.26 -8.44 17.40
C VAL A 3 -2.62 -8.49 16.69
N PRO A 4 -3.51 -9.43 17.06
CA PRO A 4 -4.87 -9.48 16.50
C PRO A 4 -5.69 -8.26 16.94
N VAL A 5 -6.48 -7.72 16.01
CA VAL A 5 -7.37 -6.56 16.25
C VAL A 5 -8.85 -6.91 16.09
N ILE A 6 -9.16 -8.15 15.73
CA ILE A 6 -10.54 -8.64 15.69
C ILE A 6 -10.87 -9.24 17.04
N LYS A 7 -11.90 -8.71 17.69
CA LYS A 7 -12.46 -9.20 18.94
C LYS A 7 -13.79 -9.88 18.65
N ASP A 8 -13.88 -11.16 18.99
CA ASP A 8 -15.05 -12.00 18.78
C ASP A 8 -15.45 -12.62 20.12
N GLY A 9 -16.38 -11.93 20.82
CA GLY A 9 -16.64 -12.16 22.24
C GLY A 9 -15.37 -11.97 23.08
N ASP A 10 -14.97 -13.02 23.77
CA ASP A 10 -13.75 -13.05 24.59
C ASP A 10 -12.49 -13.48 23.82
N LYS A 11 -12.65 -13.88 22.55
CA LYS A 11 -11.55 -14.37 21.71
C LYS A 11 -10.98 -13.26 20.85
N TRP A 12 -9.70 -13.41 20.55
CA TRP A 12 -8.98 -12.52 19.65
C TRP A 12 -8.56 -13.29 18.41
N VAL A 13 -9.04 -12.84 17.26
CA VAL A 13 -8.92 -13.57 16.01
C VAL A 13 -7.83 -12.92 15.15
N ARG A 14 -6.89 -13.74 14.67
CA ARG A 14 -5.90 -13.30 13.68
C ARG A 14 -6.60 -13.02 12.35
N ASN A 15 -5.96 -12.28 11.45
CA ASN A 15 -6.55 -11.99 10.15
C ASN A 15 -6.97 -13.29 9.45
N PRO A 16 -8.30 -13.55 9.29
CA PRO A 16 -8.78 -14.83 8.79
C PRO A 16 -8.46 -15.03 7.31
N ALA A 17 -8.10 -13.95 6.60
CA ALA A 17 -7.68 -13.99 5.21
C ALA A 17 -6.23 -14.45 5.04
N VAL A 18 -5.48 -14.63 6.12
CA VAL A 18 -4.07 -15.02 6.10
C VAL A 18 -3.92 -16.43 6.66
N ILE A 19 -3.03 -17.22 6.07
CA ILE A 19 -2.67 -18.55 6.56
C ILE A 19 -1.69 -18.36 7.72
N THR A 20 -2.05 -18.87 8.90
CA THR A 20 -1.22 -18.72 10.13
C THR A 20 -1.08 -20.02 10.92
N ASP A 21 -1.64 -21.09 10.39
CA ASP A 21 -1.74 -22.44 10.95
C ASP A 21 -0.95 -23.47 10.13
N GLN A 22 -0.49 -23.10 8.94
CA GLN A 22 0.29 -23.95 8.04
C GLN A 22 1.53 -23.21 7.56
N TYR A 23 2.67 -23.91 7.49
CA TYR A 23 3.94 -23.35 7.01
C TYR A 23 4.27 -23.71 5.57
N LEU A 24 4.04 -24.97 5.18
CA LEU A 24 4.29 -25.48 3.84
C LEU A 24 3.00 -26.04 3.24
N ASP A 25 2.77 -25.77 1.97
CA ASP A 25 1.77 -26.42 1.14
C ASP A 25 2.38 -26.72 -0.22
N ASP A 26 2.36 -27.97 -0.64
CA ASP A 26 2.97 -28.44 -1.90
C ASP A 26 4.41 -27.93 -2.15
N GLY A 27 5.22 -27.86 -1.09
CA GLY A 27 6.62 -27.40 -1.16
C GLY A 27 6.81 -25.88 -1.14
N GLU A 28 5.73 -25.09 -1.21
CA GLU A 28 5.74 -23.64 -1.11
C GLU A 28 5.52 -23.17 0.33
N ILE A 29 6.19 -22.07 0.72
CA ILE A 29 5.95 -21.45 2.03
C ILE A 29 4.63 -20.67 1.96
N VAL A 30 3.63 -21.11 2.72
CA VAL A 30 2.30 -20.49 2.74
C VAL A 30 2.00 -19.69 4.00
N TYR A 31 2.83 -19.80 5.04
CA TYR A 31 2.62 -19.01 6.27
C TYR A 31 2.75 -17.51 5.99
N GLY A 32 1.70 -16.76 6.28
CA GLY A 32 1.64 -15.32 6.01
C GLY A 32 1.04 -14.96 4.66
N GLU A 33 0.82 -15.94 3.78
CA GLU A 33 0.16 -15.73 2.50
C GLU A 33 -1.36 -15.57 2.65
N PHE A 34 -1.95 -14.86 1.69
CA PHE A 34 -3.41 -14.71 1.63
C PHE A 34 -4.07 -15.99 1.14
N LYS A 35 -5.15 -16.38 1.82
CA LYS A 35 -6.06 -17.42 1.35
C LYS A 35 -6.66 -17.01 0.00
N SER A 36 -6.88 -17.99 -0.87
CA SER A 36 -7.47 -17.82 -2.20
C SER A 36 -8.88 -18.46 -2.28
N GLY A 37 -9.55 -18.29 -3.43
CA GLY A 37 -10.84 -18.93 -3.71
C GLY A 37 -11.94 -18.62 -2.68
N ASP A 38 -12.68 -19.65 -2.27
CA ASP A 38 -13.80 -19.51 -1.34
C ASP A 38 -13.37 -19.22 0.09
N ALA A 39 -12.17 -19.67 0.49
CA ALA A 39 -11.61 -19.33 1.79
C ALA A 39 -11.37 -17.82 1.93
N ALA A 40 -10.90 -17.17 0.85
CA ALA A 40 -10.74 -15.73 0.79
C ALA A 40 -12.09 -14.99 0.91
N LYS A 41 -13.14 -15.49 0.23
CA LYS A 41 -14.49 -14.90 0.29
C LYS A 41 -15.06 -14.96 1.70
N LYS A 42 -15.02 -16.15 2.32
CA LYS A 42 -15.48 -16.36 3.71
C LYS A 42 -14.74 -15.47 4.70
N ALA A 43 -13.41 -15.34 4.55
CA ALA A 43 -12.62 -14.46 5.39
C ALA A 43 -13.04 -12.98 5.24
N ARG A 44 -13.31 -12.51 4.02
CA ARG A 44 -13.78 -11.14 3.77
C ARG A 44 -15.18 -10.91 4.35
N GLU A 45 -16.07 -11.88 4.24
CA GLU A 45 -17.41 -11.80 4.83
C GLU A 45 -17.36 -11.72 6.35
N TYR A 46 -16.53 -12.55 6.98
CA TYR A 46 -16.28 -12.48 8.42
C TYR A 46 -15.73 -11.12 8.85
N VAL A 47 -14.71 -10.59 8.15
CA VAL A 47 -14.11 -9.29 8.50
C VAL A 47 -15.11 -8.14 8.41
N LYS A 48 -16.12 -8.21 7.52
CA LYS A 48 -17.16 -7.17 7.39
C LYS A 48 -18.06 -7.08 8.61
N THR A 49 -18.30 -8.19 9.30
CA THR A 49 -19.19 -8.25 10.48
C THR A 49 -18.43 -8.29 11.80
N ALA A 50 -17.12 -8.51 11.75
CA ALA A 50 -16.25 -8.58 12.91
C ALA A 50 -16.15 -7.25 13.67
N THR A 51 -16.09 -7.35 15.00
CA THR A 51 -15.82 -6.18 15.85
C THR A 51 -14.32 -5.92 15.91
N THR A 52 -13.91 -4.70 15.57
CA THR A 52 -12.51 -4.28 15.65
C THR A 52 -12.22 -3.63 16.99
N SER A 53 -11.14 -4.03 17.66
CA SER A 53 -10.63 -3.40 18.88
C SER A 53 -9.11 -3.30 18.84
N PHE A 54 -8.57 -2.13 19.19
CA PHE A 54 -7.13 -1.86 19.22
C PHE A 54 -6.52 -1.98 20.62
N GLU A 55 -7.31 -2.35 21.63
CA GLU A 55 -6.87 -2.42 23.04
C GLU A 55 -5.55 -3.20 23.23
N ARG A 56 -5.39 -4.35 22.54
CA ARG A 56 -4.14 -5.12 22.60
C ARG A 56 -2.98 -4.42 21.90
N LEU A 57 -3.23 -3.70 20.81
CA LEU A 57 -2.21 -2.92 20.13
C LEU A 57 -1.76 -1.76 21.03
N ASP A 58 -2.72 -1.05 21.62
CA ASP A 58 -2.47 0.04 22.56
C ASP A 58 -1.67 -0.44 23.77
N ALA A 59 -2.01 -1.62 24.32
CA ALA A 59 -1.25 -2.23 25.41
C ALA A 59 0.22 -2.52 25.04
N GLU A 60 0.50 -2.94 23.80
CA GLU A 60 1.88 -3.14 23.35
C GLU A 60 2.60 -1.82 23.09
N LEU A 61 1.93 -0.81 22.54
CA LEU A 61 2.47 0.54 22.40
C LEU A 61 2.81 1.14 23.77
N ASN A 62 1.93 1.00 24.76
CA ASN A 62 2.15 1.46 26.12
C ASN A 62 3.39 0.81 26.76
N LYS A 63 3.65 -0.48 26.51
CA LYS A 63 4.88 -1.14 26.97
C LYS A 63 6.13 -0.52 26.34
N ILE A 64 6.10 -0.21 25.05
CA ILE A 64 7.23 0.43 24.35
C ILE A 64 7.47 1.84 24.91
N ILE A 65 6.40 2.62 25.04
CA ILE A 65 6.45 3.98 25.61
C ILE A 65 7.01 3.94 27.03
N TRP A 66 6.52 3.02 27.87
CA TRP A 66 7.00 2.85 29.24
C TRP A 66 8.48 2.49 29.29
N THR A 67 8.91 1.58 28.41
CA THR A 67 10.33 1.21 28.30
C THR A 67 11.19 2.44 28.00
N PHE A 68 10.83 3.25 27.00
CA PHE A 68 11.59 4.44 26.64
C PHE A 68 11.53 5.55 27.69
N THR A 69 10.40 5.70 28.39
CA THR A 69 10.22 6.67 29.46
C THR A 69 11.21 6.45 30.61
N ASN A 70 11.64 5.21 30.83
CA ASN A 70 12.57 4.82 31.91
C ASN A 70 14.05 4.80 31.47
N LEU A 71 14.41 5.44 30.35
CA LEU A 71 15.80 5.59 29.90
C LEU A 71 16.33 7.00 30.14
N PHE A 72 17.65 7.16 30.19
CA PHE A 72 18.26 8.50 30.24
C PHE A 72 17.90 9.29 28.97
N PRO A 73 17.23 10.45 29.09
CA PRO A 73 16.62 11.14 27.95
C PRO A 73 17.63 11.57 26.88
N GLY A 74 18.81 12.07 27.29
CA GLY A 74 19.87 12.47 26.36
C GLY A 74 20.41 11.30 25.52
N CYS A 75 20.63 10.13 26.15
CA CYS A 75 21.10 8.93 25.46
C CYS A 75 20.05 8.36 24.50
N LEU A 76 18.77 8.38 24.91
CA LEU A 76 17.66 7.97 24.05
C LEU A 76 17.54 8.86 22.82
N ILE A 77 17.55 10.19 22.98
CA ILE A 77 17.48 11.16 21.88
C ILE A 77 18.64 10.93 20.90
N LYS A 78 19.88 10.82 21.40
CA LYS A 78 21.07 10.56 20.58
C LYS A 78 20.91 9.27 19.77
N SER A 79 20.38 8.21 20.39
CA SER A 79 20.24 6.90 19.74
C SER A 79 19.19 6.93 18.63
N VAL A 80 18.03 7.55 18.89
CA VAL A 80 16.96 7.73 17.89
C VAL A 80 17.46 8.58 16.71
N GLU A 81 18.07 9.73 16.98
CA GLU A 81 18.61 10.61 15.93
C GLU A 81 19.76 9.94 15.16
N GLY A 82 20.62 9.19 15.84
CA GLY A 82 21.71 8.43 15.22
C GLY A 82 21.21 7.40 14.21
N ILE A 83 20.16 6.63 14.54
CA ILE A 83 19.55 5.66 13.62
C ILE A 83 18.93 6.38 12.42
N ARG A 84 18.30 7.54 12.64
CA ARG A 84 17.63 8.32 11.58
C ARG A 84 18.61 9.03 10.66
N LEU A 85 19.83 9.33 11.10
CA LEU A 85 20.79 10.18 10.39
C LEU A 85 21.05 9.70 8.96
N LYS A 86 21.31 8.39 8.78
CA LYS A 86 21.56 7.82 7.44
C LYS A 86 20.35 8.03 6.51
N LYS A 87 19.14 7.72 6.99
CA LYS A 87 17.91 7.94 6.20
C LYS A 87 17.68 9.43 5.92
N LYS A 88 17.92 10.30 6.90
CA LYS A 88 17.75 11.75 6.77
C LYS A 88 18.67 12.33 5.70
N PHE A 89 19.94 11.92 5.67
CA PHE A 89 20.90 12.35 4.67
C PHE A 89 20.41 12.11 3.24
N PHE A 90 19.93 10.89 2.94
CA PHE A 90 19.39 10.58 1.62
C PHE A 90 18.03 11.23 1.37
N TRP A 91 17.16 11.27 2.37
CA TRP A 91 15.85 11.89 2.26
C TRP A 91 15.93 13.38 1.91
N ASP A 92 16.81 14.13 2.57
CA ASP A 92 16.92 15.57 2.36
C ASP A 92 17.43 15.92 0.96
N GLN A 93 18.29 15.08 0.38
CA GLN A 93 18.72 15.21 -1.01
C GLN A 93 17.61 14.82 -2.00
N ALA A 94 16.94 13.68 -1.75
CA ALA A 94 15.97 13.12 -2.69
C ALA A 94 14.62 13.88 -2.69
N LYS A 95 14.19 14.46 -1.56
CA LYS A 95 12.86 15.08 -1.44
C LYS A 95 12.63 16.22 -2.42
N VAL A 96 13.68 16.97 -2.77
CA VAL A 96 13.56 18.15 -3.65
C VAL A 96 13.18 17.69 -5.06
N ILE A 97 13.97 16.80 -5.65
CA ILE A 97 13.70 16.29 -7.01
C ILE A 97 12.38 15.50 -7.06
N ASN A 98 12.09 14.70 -6.04
CA ASN A 98 10.88 13.89 -6.02
C ASN A 98 9.61 14.72 -5.89
N ARG A 99 9.66 15.86 -5.19
CA ARG A 99 8.54 16.81 -5.13
C ARG A 99 8.25 17.42 -6.50
N HIS A 100 9.29 17.84 -7.23
CA HIS A 100 9.12 18.41 -8.57
C HIS A 100 8.70 17.34 -9.59
N TRP A 101 9.28 16.14 -9.50
CA TRP A 101 8.84 14.99 -10.27
C TRP A 101 7.36 14.68 -10.03
N LEU A 102 6.91 14.65 -8.76
CA LEU A 102 5.51 14.40 -8.44
C LEU A 102 4.60 15.44 -9.09
N ALA A 103 4.91 16.73 -8.99
CA ALA A 103 4.13 17.78 -9.64
C ALA A 103 4.06 17.61 -11.16
N ALA A 104 5.19 17.33 -11.82
CA ALA A 104 5.23 17.09 -13.27
C ALA A 104 4.46 15.83 -13.69
N ASN A 105 4.60 14.75 -12.91
CA ASN A 105 3.94 13.47 -13.14
C ASN A 105 2.41 13.56 -12.95
N MET A 106 1.94 14.34 -11.96
CA MET A 106 0.51 14.57 -11.71
C MET A 106 -0.20 15.25 -12.89
N ALA A 107 0.51 16.11 -13.63
CA ALA A 107 -0.03 16.76 -14.82
C ALA A 107 0.06 15.92 -16.10
N THR A 108 0.74 14.76 -16.05
CA THR A 108 1.07 13.95 -17.24
C THR A 108 0.67 12.48 -17.07
N GLU A 109 1.63 11.61 -16.76
CA GLU A 109 1.46 10.16 -16.75
C GLU A 109 0.48 9.68 -15.67
N ALA A 110 0.44 10.36 -14.52
CA ALA A 110 -0.52 10.00 -13.48
C ALA A 110 -1.95 10.37 -13.85
N TYR A 111 -2.17 11.44 -14.63
CA TYR A 111 -3.50 11.73 -15.16
C TYR A 111 -4.00 10.53 -15.98
N LEU A 112 -3.15 9.99 -16.86
CA LEU A 112 -3.48 8.81 -17.65
C LEU A 112 -3.70 7.56 -16.79
N GLY A 113 -2.77 7.25 -15.89
CA GLY A 113 -2.84 6.06 -15.04
C GLY A 113 -4.04 6.07 -14.10
N PHE A 114 -4.30 7.18 -13.40
CA PHE A 114 -5.42 7.28 -12.48
C PHE A 114 -6.77 7.25 -13.21
N ASN A 115 -6.90 7.90 -14.37
CA ASN A 115 -8.13 7.83 -15.15
C ASN A 115 -8.38 6.42 -15.71
N ALA A 116 -7.36 5.73 -16.23
CA ALA A 116 -7.50 4.36 -16.68
C ALA A 116 -7.96 3.44 -15.53
N PHE A 117 -7.33 3.54 -14.36
CA PHE A 117 -7.72 2.76 -13.18
C PHE A 117 -9.15 3.07 -12.71
N ASN A 118 -9.54 4.35 -12.67
CA ASN A 118 -10.85 4.77 -12.17
C ASN A 118 -11.98 4.36 -13.12
N THR A 119 -11.75 4.45 -14.43
CA THR A 119 -12.73 4.14 -15.48
C THR A 119 -12.79 2.65 -15.86
N LYS A 120 -11.97 1.79 -15.24
CA LYS A 120 -11.87 0.36 -15.61
C LYS A 120 -13.19 -0.39 -15.64
N LYS A 121 -14.18 0.00 -14.83
CA LYS A 121 -15.51 -0.61 -14.81
C LYS A 121 -16.29 -0.36 -16.09
N ILE A 122 -16.12 0.80 -16.72
CA ILE A 122 -16.85 1.20 -17.94
C ILE A 122 -16.04 0.92 -19.22
N THR A 123 -14.71 0.94 -19.15
CA THR A 123 -13.84 0.66 -20.30
C THR A 123 -13.43 -0.81 -20.41
N GLY A 124 -13.47 -1.55 -19.29
CA GLY A 124 -12.93 -2.90 -19.17
C GLY A 124 -11.40 -2.98 -19.23
N LYS A 125 -10.68 -1.85 -19.14
CA LYS A 125 -9.21 -1.78 -19.09
C LYS A 125 -8.77 -0.89 -17.93
N ASP A 126 -7.79 -1.33 -17.14
CA ASP A 126 -7.24 -0.58 -16.01
C ASP A 126 -5.90 0.12 -16.33
N THR A 127 -5.44 0.00 -17.57
CA THR A 127 -4.19 0.57 -18.08
C THR A 127 -4.42 1.26 -19.43
N ILE A 128 -3.50 2.17 -19.77
CA ILE A 128 -3.47 2.82 -21.09
C ILE A 128 -2.84 1.91 -22.15
N ASP A 129 -2.97 2.29 -23.42
CA ASP A 129 -2.15 1.74 -24.48
C ASP A 129 -0.72 2.31 -24.40
N PHE A 130 0.18 1.57 -23.75
CA PHE A 130 1.58 1.96 -23.59
C PHE A 130 2.36 2.01 -24.90
N ILE A 131 1.97 1.24 -25.91
CA ILE A 131 2.64 1.22 -27.22
C ILE A 131 2.29 2.50 -27.96
N GLU A 132 1.00 2.85 -28.02
CA GLU A 132 0.54 4.08 -28.64
C GLU A 132 1.09 5.32 -27.92
N TYR A 133 1.11 5.31 -26.58
CA TYR A 133 1.75 6.35 -25.77
C TYR A 133 3.21 6.60 -26.19
N ARG A 134 4.01 5.54 -26.31
CA ARG A 134 5.42 5.63 -26.74
C ARG A 134 5.56 6.10 -28.18
N ARG A 135 4.69 5.66 -29.10
CA ARG A 135 4.69 6.10 -30.51
C ARG A 135 4.45 7.60 -30.61
N ARG A 136 3.48 8.14 -29.87
CA ARG A 136 3.17 9.58 -29.87
C ARG A 136 4.28 10.43 -29.27
N ILE A 137 4.92 9.96 -28.20
CA ILE A 137 6.13 10.61 -27.65
C ILE A 137 7.24 10.63 -28.70
N ALA A 138 7.53 9.50 -29.33
CA ALA A 138 8.56 9.42 -30.36
C ALA A 138 8.27 10.36 -31.55
N GLY A 139 6.99 10.54 -31.89
CA GLY A 139 6.52 11.50 -32.88
C GLY A 139 6.45 12.96 -32.41
N SER A 140 6.90 13.27 -31.19
CA SER A 140 6.81 14.62 -30.59
C SER A 140 5.40 15.22 -30.61
N SER A 141 4.38 14.38 -30.50
CA SER A 141 2.98 14.85 -30.41
C SER A 141 2.78 15.73 -29.18
N ALA A 142 1.95 16.76 -29.30
CA ALA A 142 1.56 17.58 -28.15
C ALA A 142 0.86 16.72 -27.09
N PHE A 143 1.17 16.94 -25.80
CA PHE A 143 0.50 16.26 -24.70
C PHE A 143 -0.81 16.98 -24.36
N ASP A 144 -1.81 16.81 -25.21
CA ASP A 144 -3.13 17.44 -25.13
C ASP A 144 -4.26 16.42 -24.93
N ALA A 145 -5.51 16.90 -24.95
CA ALA A 145 -6.68 16.04 -24.77
C ALA A 145 -6.80 14.95 -25.85
N GLU A 146 -6.35 15.20 -27.08
CA GLU A 146 -6.41 14.21 -28.16
C GLU A 146 -5.37 13.10 -27.95
N PHE A 147 -4.15 13.47 -27.56
CA PHE A 147 -3.14 12.51 -27.14
C PHE A 147 -3.66 11.63 -26.01
N MET A 148 -4.23 12.24 -24.97
CA MET A 148 -4.71 11.50 -23.79
C MET A 148 -5.88 10.57 -24.15
N ALA A 149 -6.84 11.04 -24.94
CA ALA A 149 -7.98 10.24 -25.38
C ALA A 149 -7.55 9.05 -26.26
N ALA A 150 -6.51 9.21 -27.07
CA ALA A 150 -6.03 8.14 -27.96
C ALA A 150 -5.45 6.94 -27.21
N VAL A 151 -4.89 7.16 -26.02
CA VAL A 151 -4.25 6.09 -25.22
C VAL A 151 -5.17 5.52 -24.14
N LEU A 152 -6.28 6.20 -23.83
CA LEU A 152 -7.25 5.74 -22.82
C LEU A 152 -8.23 4.71 -23.39
N GLY A 153 -8.71 3.83 -22.51
CA GLY A 153 -9.77 2.87 -22.85
C GLY A 153 -11.07 3.60 -23.22
N LYS A 154 -11.75 3.12 -24.27
CA LYS A 154 -13.06 3.62 -24.65
C LYS A 154 -14.16 2.95 -23.81
N PRO A 155 -15.24 3.66 -23.44
CA PRO A 155 -16.39 3.04 -22.81
C PRO A 155 -16.93 1.90 -23.68
N LYS A 156 -17.30 0.79 -23.05
CA LYS A 156 -18.10 -0.25 -23.69
C LYS A 156 -19.53 0.29 -23.78
N LEU A 157 -20.03 0.48 -25.00
CA LEU A 157 -21.45 0.71 -25.26
C LEU A 157 -22.27 -0.49 -24.78
#